data_AF-A0A529L2Z7-F1
#
_entry.id   AF-A0A529L2Z7-F1
#
_cell.length_a   1.000
_cell.length_b   1.000
_cell.length_c   1.000
_cell.angle_alpha   90.00
_cell.angle_beta   90.00
_cell.angle_gamma   90.00
#
_symmetry.space_group_name_H-M   'P 1'
#
loop_
_entity.id
_entity.type
_entity.pdbx_description
1 polymer ?
#
loop_
_entity_poly.entity_id
_entity_poly.type
_entity_poly.pdbx_seq_one_letter_code
_entity_poly.pdbx_strand_id
1 'polypeptide(L)' 'MNDEKDNPEVAVFPPLLFLVALILMLALRYVWPLAIGGRPLTTVLGIVLAALAIAIIAWGRMTMQRAGTNIEPTKP' A
#
# COMPACT_ATOMS: atom_id res chain seq x y z
N MET A 1 -7.81 35.45 11.67
CA MET A 1 -7.02 34.27 11.27
C MET A 1 -7.96 33.10 11.48
N ASN A 2 -8.65 32.68 10.42
CA ASN A 2 -9.58 31.57 10.52
C ASN A 2 -8.71 30.32 10.48
N ASP A 3 -8.53 29.67 11.63
CA ASP A 3 -7.93 28.33 11.71
C ASP A 3 -8.93 27.35 11.06
N GLU A 4 -8.95 27.33 9.73
CA GLU A 4 -9.58 26.26 8.97
C GLU A 4 -8.88 24.97 9.39
N LYS A 5 -9.67 24.09 10.00
CA LYS A 5 -9.19 22.86 10.61
C LYS A 5 -8.64 21.97 9.50
N ASP A 6 -7.32 21.97 9.34
CA ASP A 6 -6.59 21.11 8.40
C ASP A 6 -6.85 19.65 8.78
N ASN A 7 -7.86 19.07 8.13
CA ASN A 7 -8.32 17.71 8.33
C ASN A 7 -8.40 17.07 6.95
N PRO A 8 -7.63 16.00 6.68
CA PRO A 8 -7.61 15.33 5.38
C PRO A 8 -8.90 14.55 5.03
N GLU A 9 -10.01 14.73 5.76
CA GLU A 9 -11.32 14.07 5.59
C GLU A 9 -11.24 12.56 5.30
N VAL A 10 -10.24 11.88 5.89
CA VAL A 10 -10.00 10.47 5.61
C VAL A 10 -11.03 9.63 6.37
N ALA A 11 -11.91 8.95 5.63
CA ALA A 11 -13.00 8.15 6.20
C ALA A 11 -12.52 7.01 7.11
N VAL A 12 -11.29 6.52 6.92
CA VAL A 12 -10.71 5.43 7.71
C VAL A 12 -9.27 5.77 8.09
N PHE A 13 -8.93 5.59 9.36
CA PHE A 13 -7.58 5.81 9.87
C PHE A 13 -6.58 4.90 9.10
N PRO A 14 -5.60 5.45 8.36
CA PRO A 14 -4.78 4.66 7.43
C PRO A 14 -4.09 3.44 8.05
N PRO A 15 -3.53 3.50 9.27
CA PRO A 15 -2.94 2.32 9.91
C PRO A 15 -3.91 1.15 10.12
N LEU A 16 -5.21 1.42 10.32
CA LEU A 16 -6.22 0.36 10.46
C LEU A 16 -6.40 -0.42 9.16
N LEU A 17 -6.32 0.23 7.99
CA LEU A 17 -6.45 -0.45 6.70
C LEU A 17 -5.35 -1.51 6.53
N PHE A 18 -4.10 -1.16 6.86
CA PHE A 18 -2.97 -2.10 6.81
C PHE A 18 -3.12 -3.24 7.82
N LEU A 19 -3.55 -2.93 9.05
CA LEU A 19 -3.77 -3.94 10.08
C LEU A 19 -4.86 -4.93 9.68
N VAL A 20 -5.99 -4.45 9.17
CA VAL A 20 -7.10 -5.28 8.70
C VAL A 20 -6.65 -6.16 7.53
N ALA A 21 -5.94 -5.61 6.55
CA ALA A 21 -5.42 -6.39 5.43
C ALA A 21 -4.47 -7.51 5.88
N LEU A 22 -3.59 -7.23 6.85
CA LEU A 22 -2.69 -8.24 7.42
C LEU A 22 -3.46 -9.35 8.14
N ILE A 23 -4.45 -8.99 8.96
CA ILE A 23 -5.30 -9.96 9.66
C ILE A 23 -6.03 -10.84 8.66
N LEU A 24 -6.61 -10.24 7.60
CA LEU A 24 -7.31 -10.98 6.54
C LEU A 24 -6.37 -11.93 5.80
N MET A 25 -5.16 -11.48 5.47
CA MET A 25 -4.12 -12.33 4.85
C MET A 25 -3.82 -13.56 5.71
N LEU A 26 -3.59 -13.36 7.01
CA LEU A 26 -3.29 -14.45 7.94
C LEU A 26 -4.50 -15.38 8.10
N ALA A 27 -5.69 -14.83 8.30
CA ALA A 27 -6.92 -15.60 8.40
C ALA A 27 -7.11 -16.48 7.15
N LEU A 28 -6.95 -15.92 5.96
CA LEU A 28 -7.06 -16.66 4.71
C LEU A 28 -5.98 -17.75 4.62
N ARG A 29 -4.73 -17.46 5.02
CA ARG A 29 -3.63 -18.42 5.04
C ARG A 29 -3.89 -19.64 5.95
N TYR A 30 -4.48 -19.43 7.13
CA TYR A 30 -4.66 -20.47 8.15
C TYR A 30 -6.01 -21.19 8.06
N VAL A 31 -7.10 -20.47 7.77
CA VAL A 31 -8.45 -21.04 7.69
C VAL A 31 -8.68 -21.69 6.34
N TRP A 32 -8.13 -21.12 5.27
CA TRP A 32 -8.33 -21.62 3.91
C TRP A 32 -7.01 -21.61 3.14
N PRO A 33 -6.10 -22.57 3.41
CA PRO A 33 -4.82 -22.66 2.72
C PRO A 33 -5.07 -22.90 1.23
N LEU A 34 -5.15 -21.81 0.45
CA LEU A 34 -5.34 -21.85 -0.98
C LEU A 34 -4.11 -22.54 -1.57
N ALA A 35 -4.33 -23.66 -2.27
CA ALA A 35 -3.32 -24.30 -3.10
C ALA A 35 -3.10 -23.42 -4.35
N ILE A 36 -2.49 -22.25 -4.14
CA ILE A 36 -2.12 -21.32 -5.21
C ILE A 36 -0.95 -21.99 -5.96
N GLY A 37 -1.28 -22.83 -6.94
CA GLY A 37 -0.38 -23.37 -7.97
C GLY A 37 0.90 -24.10 -7.52
N GLY A 38 1.63 -24.64 -8.51
CA GLY A 38 2.96 -25.22 -8.29
C GLY A 38 4.03 -24.16 -8.04
N ARG A 39 5.08 -24.53 -7.27
CA ARG A 39 6.17 -23.66 -6.82
C ARG A 39 6.83 -22.74 -7.87
N PRO A 40 7.09 -23.15 -9.14
CA PRO A 40 7.78 -22.24 -10.07
C PRO A 40 6.90 -21.08 -10.52
N LEU A 41 5.62 -21.33 -10.82
CA LEU A 41 4.71 -20.31 -11.34
C LEU A 41 4.41 -19.24 -10.29
N THR A 42 4.14 -19.65 -9.05
CA THR A 42 3.83 -18.71 -7.97
C THR A 42 5.02 -17.87 -7.54
N THR A 43 6.22 -18.43 -7.61
CA THR A 43 7.46 -17.67 -7.35
C THR A 43 7.64 -16.57 -8.41
N VAL A 44 7.51 -16.91 -9.69
CA VAL A 44 7.62 -15.92 -10.79
C VAL A 44 6.53 -14.85 -10.65
N LEU A 45 5.29 -15.25 -10.39
CA LEU A 45 4.18 -14.31 -10.20
C LEU A 45 4.45 -13.36 -9.02
N GLY A 46 4.94 -13.88 -7.90
CA GLY A 46 5.32 -13.08 -6.74
C GLY A 46 6.42 -12.06 -7.06
N ILE A 47 7.45 -12.46 -7.81
CA ILE A 47 8.52 -11.56 -8.24
C ILE A 47 7.98 -10.46 -9.15
N VAL A 48 7.14 -10.80 -10.13
CA VAL A 48 6.53 -9.82 -11.04
C VAL A 48 5.67 -8.82 -10.26
N LEU A 49 4.83 -9.29 -9.34
CA LEU A 49 4.00 -8.43 -8.51
C LEU A 49 4.84 -7.51 -7.60
N ALA A 50 5.92 -8.03 -7.01
CA ALA A 50 6.84 -7.23 -6.20
C ALA A 50 7.54 -6.15 -7.03
N ALA A 51 8.01 -6.49 -8.24
CA ALA A 51 8.62 -5.53 -9.15
C ALA A 51 7.62 -4.43 -9.59
N LEU A 52 6.38 -4.81 -9.88
CA LEU A 52 5.31 -3.86 -10.19
C LEU A 52 5.01 -2.93 -9.02
N ALA A 53 4.96 -3.44 -7.80
CA ALA A 53 4.77 -2.61 -6.60
C ALA A 53 5.87 -1.55 -6.46
N ILE A 54 7.14 -1.94 -6.63
CA ILE A 54 8.28 -1.01 -6.60
C ILE A 54 8.15 0.04 -7.70
N ALA A 55 7.78 -0.36 -8.92
CA ALA A 55 7.60 0.55 -10.04
C ALA A 55 6.50 1.58 -9.78
N ILE A 56 5.36 1.16 -9.22
CA ILE A 56 4.24 2.04 -8.84
C ILE A 56 4.68 3.03 -7.75
N ILE A 57 5.40 2.58 -6.72
CA ILE A 57 5.93 3.45 -5.66
C ILE A 57 6.88 4.50 -6.25
N ALA A 58 7.82 4.07 -7.09
CA ALA A 58 8.78 4.97 -7.73
C ALA A 58 8.06 5.99 -8.63
N TRP A 59 7.06 5.55 -9.39
CA TRP A 59 6.27 6.43 -10.25
C TRP A 59 5.44 7.45 -9.45
N GLY A 60 4.79 7.02 -8.38
CA GLY A 60 4.05 7.92 -7.47
C GLY A 60 4.99 8.97 -6.85
N ARG A 61 6.17 8.54 -6.39
CA ARG A 61 7.21 9.43 -5.87
C ARG A 61 7.64 10.48 -6.90
N MET A 62 7.93 10.06 -8.13
CA MET A 62 8.32 10.98 -9.21
C MET A 62 7.20 11.96 -9.55
N THR A 63 5.95 11.51 -9.55
CA THR A 63 4.78 12.36 -9.81
C THR A 63 4.64 13.44 -8.76
N MET A 64 4.74 13.09 -7.47
CA MET A 64 4.70 14.05 -6.36
C MET A 64 5.85 15.06 -6.44
N GLN A 65 7.07 14.61 -6.72
CA GLN A 65 8.23 15.51 -6.88
C GLN A 65 8.04 16.48 -8.06
N ARG A 66 7.52 16.00 -9.19
CA ARG A 66 7.24 16.85 -10.37
C ARG A 66 6.15 17.88 -10.09
N ALA A 67 5.19 17.55 -9.22
CA ALA A 67 4.16 18.48 -8.78
C ALA A 67 4.66 19.47 -7.71
N GLY A 68 5.90 19.35 -7.24
CA GLY A 68 6.45 20.18 -6.16
C GLY A 68 5.87 19.88 -4.77
N THR A 69 5.14 18.77 -4.63
CA THR A 69 4.52 18.37 -3.36
C THR A 69 5.51 17.57 -2.52
N ASN A 70 5.51 17.80 -1.20
CA ASN A 70 6.38 17.09 -0.29
C ASN A 70 5.99 15.61 -0.18
N ILE A 71 6.99 14.73 -0.20
CA ILE A 71 6.75 13.27 -0.06
C ILE A 71 6.66 12.89 1.42
N GLU A 72 7.37 13.61 2.28
CA GLU A 72 7.35 13.38 3.72
C GLU A 72 6.08 14.00 4.31
N PRO A 73 5.10 13.21 4.77
CA PRO A 73 3.78 13.74 5.13
C PRO A 73 3.79 14.66 6.35
N THR A 74 4.89 14.66 7.10
CA THR A 74 5.10 15.48 8.30
C THR A 74 5.75 16.83 7.99
N LYS A 75 6.07 17.10 6.73
CA LYS A 75 6.59 18.38 6.26
C LYS A 75 5.59 18.99 5.27
N PRO A 76 5.36 20.32 5.35
CA PRO A 76 4.50 21.01 4.39
C PRO A 76 5.06 20.91 2.97
#